data_AF-A0A8T6G2Q0-F1
#
_entry.id   AF-A0A8T6G2Q0-F1
#
_cell.length_a   1.000
_cell.length_b   1.000
_cell.length_c   1.000
_cell.angle_alpha   90.00
_cell.angle_beta   90.00
_cell.angle_gamma   90.00
#
_symmetry.space_group_name_H-M   'P 1'
#
loop_
_entity.id
_entity.type
_entity.pdbx_description
1 polymer ?
#
loop_
_entity_poly.entity_id
_entity_poly.type
_entity_poly.pdbx_seq_one_letter_code
_entity_poly.pdbx_strand_id
1 'polypeptide(L)'
;MPRIRFTLPEVKQRPDAPPSTCPRCGGVTFHKHGQVEKAIKGLYISRVTVVRYRCVACGRTLRRYPEGVDRHIQSKRLRALSALSWALGLSHRSVSNLLTALGSALSRMSSWRDVQEAGVGAMRALSGGLRARVEVVGADEAVVKLKGEKAVVGFVMDAERGRLLGIDLLVERDRAGFTEWLSGYVDKFGVKAIVSDDLNTYKPVVEELGLEHQICLAHVRKNVRRRLNEIEGWDWHKARIWLLLSELPEGGGAELMSMERNVREDAELRRLVVELSDKWRSLRRHKSARGLPETNNCTERMIGRSKIRYKTVRGYKSIEGMMNGLRLRQWVWSGEDGLCVGELVNA
;
A
#
# COMPACT_ATOMS: atom_id res chain seq x y z
N MET A 1 17.92 -2.49 4.79
CA MET A 1 16.72 -2.85 4.00
C MET A 1 16.16 -4.15 4.57
N PRO A 2 14.84 -4.29 4.74
CA PRO A 2 14.27 -5.57 5.17
C PRO A 2 14.68 -6.65 4.16
N ARG A 3 15.17 -7.78 4.65
CA ARG A 3 15.43 -8.96 3.81
C ARG A 3 14.08 -9.54 3.44
N ILE A 4 13.71 -9.45 2.18
CA ILE A 4 12.45 -10.04 1.71
C ILE A 4 12.78 -11.41 1.13
N ARG A 5 12.22 -12.46 1.72
CA ARG A 5 12.33 -13.82 1.21
C ARG A 5 11.08 -14.15 0.42
N PHE A 6 11.24 -14.42 -0.87
CA PHE A 6 10.16 -14.84 -1.75
C PHE A 6 10.20 -16.35 -1.98
N THR A 7 9.04 -16.99 -1.90
CA THR A 7 8.83 -18.36 -2.38
C THR A 7 7.96 -18.32 -3.63
N LEU A 8 8.40 -19.04 -4.66
CA LEU A 8 7.64 -19.22 -5.89
C LEU A 8 6.93 -20.59 -5.86
N PRO A 9 5.73 -20.71 -6.46
CA PRO A 9 5.02 -21.98 -6.55
C PRO A 9 5.86 -23.14 -7.05
N GLU A 10 5.65 -24.32 -6.48
CA GLU A 10 6.06 -25.57 -7.13
C GLU A 10 5.25 -25.77 -8.41
N VAL A 11 5.84 -26.46 -9.39
CA VAL A 11 5.15 -26.87 -10.62
C VAL A 11 5.44 -28.35 -10.82
N LYS A 12 4.40 -29.19 -10.71
CA LYS A 12 4.50 -30.63 -10.92
C LYS A 12 4.07 -30.99 -12.35
N GLN A 13 4.57 -32.11 -12.86
CA GLN A 13 4.20 -32.60 -14.20
C GLN A 13 2.91 -33.40 -14.22
N ARG A 14 2.50 -34.00 -13.10
CA ARG A 14 1.30 -34.84 -12.98
C ARG A 14 0.52 -34.50 -11.70
N PRO A 15 -0.81 -34.72 -11.65
CA PRO A 15 -1.56 -34.53 -10.42
C PRO A 15 -1.24 -35.63 -9.40
N ASP A 16 -1.08 -35.25 -8.14
CA ASP A 16 -0.72 -36.18 -7.05
C ASP A 16 -1.88 -37.08 -6.63
N ALA A 17 -3.12 -36.59 -6.77
CA ALA A 17 -4.31 -37.29 -6.32
C ALA A 17 -5.54 -36.98 -7.19
N PRO A 18 -6.55 -37.89 -7.22
CA PRO A 18 -7.86 -37.59 -7.77
C PRO A 18 -8.57 -36.47 -6.99
N PRO A 19 -9.67 -35.89 -7.53
CA PRO A 19 -10.52 -34.98 -6.77
C PRO A 19 -11.05 -35.65 -5.50
N SER A 20 -11.12 -34.90 -4.39
CA SER A 20 -11.68 -35.38 -3.13
C SER A 20 -13.21 -35.42 -3.14
N THR A 21 -13.86 -34.48 -3.85
CA THR A 21 -15.32 -34.32 -3.82
C THR A 21 -15.85 -33.76 -5.13
N CYS A 22 -17.02 -34.22 -5.57
CA CYS A 22 -17.67 -33.74 -6.77
C CYS A 22 -18.36 -32.40 -6.48
N PRO A 23 -18.04 -31.32 -7.20
CA PRO A 23 -18.64 -30.00 -6.95
C PRO A 23 -20.13 -29.93 -7.31
N ARG A 24 -20.70 -30.96 -7.96
CA ARG A 24 -22.12 -31.01 -8.34
C ARG A 24 -22.98 -31.75 -7.32
N CYS A 25 -22.54 -32.92 -6.87
CA CYS A 25 -23.38 -33.82 -6.06
C CYS A 25 -22.72 -34.29 -4.76
N GLY A 26 -21.53 -33.80 -4.42
CA GLY A 26 -20.81 -34.22 -3.21
C GLY A 26 -20.20 -35.62 -3.26
N GLY A 27 -20.38 -36.38 -4.36
CA GLY A 27 -19.83 -37.74 -4.47
C GLY A 27 -18.30 -37.78 -4.42
N VAL A 28 -17.76 -38.82 -3.79
CA VAL A 28 -16.32 -38.99 -3.52
C VAL A 28 -15.64 -40.03 -4.43
N THR A 29 -16.43 -40.82 -5.17
CA THR A 29 -15.93 -41.87 -6.05
C THR A 29 -15.83 -41.38 -7.50
N PHE A 30 -14.65 -41.58 -8.09
CA PHE A 30 -14.33 -41.12 -9.43
C PHE A 30 -13.70 -42.22 -10.28
N HIS A 31 -14.10 -42.27 -11.54
CA HIS A 31 -13.44 -43.07 -12.57
C HIS A 31 -12.47 -42.18 -13.36
N LYS A 32 -11.24 -42.65 -13.63
CA LYS A 32 -10.28 -41.97 -14.52
C LYS A 32 -10.80 -42.04 -15.96
N HIS A 33 -11.35 -40.94 -16.44
CA HIS A 33 -12.03 -40.86 -17.74
C HIS A 33 -11.07 -40.57 -18.91
N GLY A 34 -9.90 -40.02 -18.64
CA GLY A 34 -8.88 -39.82 -19.66
C GLY A 34 -7.69 -39.00 -19.17
N GLN A 35 -6.69 -38.81 -20.02
CA GLN A 35 -5.54 -37.96 -19.75
C GLN A 35 -5.16 -37.18 -21.01
N VAL A 36 -4.67 -35.96 -20.83
CA VAL A 36 -4.25 -35.07 -21.92
C VAL A 36 -2.89 -34.48 -21.57
N GLU A 37 -1.95 -34.53 -22.51
CA GLU A 37 -0.73 -33.76 -22.42
C GLU A 37 -1.03 -32.30 -22.78
N LYS A 38 -0.71 -31.38 -21.88
CA LYS A 38 -0.94 -29.95 -22.03
C LYS A 38 0.41 -29.25 -22.11
N ALA A 39 0.65 -28.54 -23.20
CA ALA A 39 1.76 -27.60 -23.28
C ALA A 39 1.51 -26.39 -22.35
N ILE A 40 2.56 -25.96 -21.65
CA ILE A 40 2.54 -24.81 -20.76
C ILE A 40 3.78 -23.93 -20.98
N LYS A 41 3.65 -22.65 -20.62
CA LYS A 41 4.78 -21.75 -20.44
C LYS A 41 5.28 -21.86 -19.00
N GLY A 42 6.45 -22.46 -18.83
CA GLY A 42 7.19 -22.50 -17.57
C GLY A 42 8.67 -22.24 -17.83
N LEU A 43 9.44 -22.05 -16.75
CA LEU A 43 10.88 -21.87 -16.84
C LEU A 43 11.62 -23.20 -17.07
N TYR A 44 11.17 -24.26 -16.39
CA TYR A 44 11.83 -25.58 -16.41
C TYR A 44 10.94 -26.69 -16.96
N ILE A 45 9.61 -26.49 -16.97
CA ILE A 45 8.63 -27.47 -17.41
C ILE A 45 7.78 -26.83 -18.50
N SER A 46 7.72 -27.47 -19.67
CA SER A 46 6.98 -26.99 -20.84
C SER A 46 5.76 -27.85 -21.18
N ARG A 47 5.59 -29.02 -20.56
CA ARG A 47 4.46 -29.92 -20.74
C ARG A 47 4.07 -30.61 -19.44
N VAL A 48 2.77 -30.84 -19.28
CA VAL A 48 2.20 -31.51 -18.10
C VAL A 48 1.07 -32.45 -18.49
N THR A 49 0.79 -33.44 -17.64
CA THR A 49 -0.38 -34.32 -17.78
C THR A 49 -1.56 -33.75 -17.00
N VAL A 50 -2.68 -33.53 -17.68
CA VAL A 50 -3.97 -33.20 -17.06
C VAL A 50 -4.84 -34.44 -17.09
N VAL A 51 -5.33 -34.86 -15.93
CA VAL A 51 -6.18 -36.06 -15.80
C VAL A 51 -7.64 -35.64 -15.73
N ARG A 52 -8.50 -36.32 -16.50
CA ARG A 52 -9.95 -36.14 -16.48
C ARG A 52 -10.57 -37.25 -15.63
N TYR A 53 -11.43 -36.86 -14.69
CA TYR A 53 -12.17 -37.77 -13.83
C TYR A 53 -13.67 -37.62 -14.10
N ARG A 54 -14.41 -38.72 -14.02
CA ARG A 54 -15.88 -38.73 -14.11
C ARG A 54 -16.44 -39.18 -12.76
N CYS A 55 -17.32 -38.38 -12.18
CA CYS A 55 -18.04 -38.75 -10.96
C CYS A 55 -18.96 -39.94 -11.26
N VAL A 56 -18.89 -40.98 -10.44
CA VAL A 56 -19.72 -42.19 -10.61
C VAL A 56 -21.18 -41.91 -10.27
N ALA A 57 -21.45 -41.02 -9.31
CA ALA A 57 -22.81 -40.73 -8.86
C ALA A 57 -23.63 -39.87 -9.83
N CYS A 58 -23.05 -38.80 -10.40
CA CYS A 58 -23.80 -37.85 -11.24
C CYS A 58 -23.27 -37.70 -12.67
N GLY A 59 -22.25 -38.47 -13.04
CA GLY A 59 -21.63 -38.45 -14.37
C GLY A 59 -20.82 -37.20 -14.72
N ARG A 60 -20.69 -36.21 -13.81
CA ARG A 60 -19.95 -34.96 -14.07
C ARG A 60 -18.46 -35.23 -14.32
N THR A 61 -17.93 -34.65 -15.39
CA THR A 61 -16.49 -34.71 -15.71
C THR A 61 -15.74 -33.49 -15.14
N LEU A 62 -14.56 -33.75 -14.57
CA LEU A 62 -13.69 -32.77 -13.93
C LEU A 62 -12.27 -32.91 -14.49
N ARG A 63 -11.57 -31.79 -14.66
CA ARG A 63 -10.14 -31.78 -15.00
C ARG A 63 -9.34 -31.57 -13.73
N ARG A 64 -8.35 -32.42 -13.48
CA ARG A 64 -7.36 -32.26 -12.42
C ARG A 64 -6.04 -31.84 -13.05
N TYR A 65 -5.62 -30.62 -12.71
CA TYR A 65 -4.32 -30.09 -13.08
C TYR A 65 -3.27 -30.49 -12.02
N PRO A 66 -1.99 -30.65 -12.40
CA PRO A 66 -0.90 -30.76 -11.45
C PRO A 66 -0.76 -29.51 -10.57
N GLU A 67 -0.07 -29.64 -9.45
CA GLU A 67 0.32 -28.50 -8.63
C GLU A 67 1.07 -27.45 -9.46
N GLY A 68 0.79 -26.17 -9.22
CA GLY A 68 1.39 -25.06 -9.97
C GLY A 68 0.80 -24.83 -11.36
N VAL A 69 -0.19 -25.60 -11.79
CA VAL A 69 -0.86 -25.47 -13.10
C VAL A 69 -2.36 -25.34 -12.92
N ASP A 70 -2.98 -24.53 -13.77
CA ASP A 70 -4.43 -24.42 -13.87
C ASP A 70 -4.85 -24.32 -15.35
N ARG A 71 -5.99 -23.70 -15.65
CA ARG A 71 -6.47 -23.52 -17.02
C ARG A 71 -5.54 -22.67 -17.89
N HIS A 72 -4.74 -21.76 -17.32
CA HIS A 72 -3.87 -20.86 -18.07
C HIS A 72 -2.74 -21.61 -18.78
N ILE A 73 -2.22 -21.05 -19.87
CA ILE A 73 -1.04 -21.60 -20.52
C ILE A 73 0.21 -21.39 -19.67
N GLN A 74 0.29 -20.29 -18.91
CA GLN A 74 1.41 -20.01 -18.00
C GLN A 74 1.27 -20.84 -16.72
N SER A 75 2.38 -21.38 -16.22
CA SER A 75 2.41 -21.92 -14.86
C SER A 75 2.19 -20.81 -13.83
N LYS A 76 1.68 -21.18 -12.65
CA LYS A 76 1.56 -20.27 -11.50
C LYS A 76 2.91 -19.64 -11.13
N ARG A 77 3.99 -20.44 -11.19
CA ARG A 77 5.37 -19.94 -11.00
C ARG A 77 5.72 -18.80 -11.95
N LEU A 78 5.42 -18.96 -13.25
CA LEU A 78 5.75 -17.94 -14.24
C LEU A 78 4.92 -16.66 -14.04
N ARG A 79 3.63 -16.79 -13.73
CA ARG A 79 2.75 -15.64 -13.42
C ARG A 79 3.21 -14.90 -12.16
N ALA A 80 3.53 -15.65 -11.10
CA ALA A 80 4.08 -15.09 -9.87
C ALA A 80 5.41 -14.34 -10.13
N LEU A 81 6.32 -14.94 -10.90
CA LEU A 81 7.59 -14.29 -11.25
C LEU A 81 7.38 -13.03 -12.11
N SER A 82 6.44 -13.06 -13.05
CA SER A 82 6.04 -11.91 -13.87
C SER A 82 5.54 -10.74 -13.00
N ALA A 83 4.63 -11.03 -12.07
CA ALA A 83 4.10 -10.05 -11.12
C ALA A 83 5.17 -9.50 -10.17
N LEU A 84 5.99 -10.39 -9.57
CA LEU A 84 7.09 -10.01 -8.69
C LEU A 84 8.11 -9.11 -9.40
N SER A 85 8.50 -9.48 -10.62
CA SER A 85 9.47 -8.70 -11.42
C SER A 85 8.97 -7.28 -11.67
N TRP A 86 7.68 -7.13 -12.00
CA TRP A 86 7.06 -5.82 -12.14
C TRP A 86 7.01 -5.06 -10.81
N ALA A 87 6.63 -5.74 -9.74
CA ALA A 87 6.56 -5.18 -8.39
C ALA A 87 7.94 -4.80 -7.83
N LEU A 88 9.03 -5.37 -8.30
CA LEU A 88 10.39 -4.94 -7.96
C LEU A 88 10.86 -3.72 -8.76
N GLY A 89 10.14 -3.35 -9.84
CA GLY A 89 10.34 -2.09 -10.57
C GLY A 89 10.47 -2.24 -12.08
N LEU A 90 10.47 -3.46 -12.61
CA LEU A 90 10.59 -3.67 -14.06
C LEU A 90 9.32 -3.21 -14.80
N SER A 91 9.51 -2.69 -16.01
CA SER A 91 8.39 -2.44 -16.92
C SER A 91 7.83 -3.74 -17.50
N HIS A 92 6.58 -3.78 -17.96
CA HIS A 92 6.06 -4.98 -18.66
C HIS A 92 6.89 -5.39 -19.88
N ARG A 93 7.56 -4.42 -20.54
CA ARG A 93 8.52 -4.71 -21.61
C ARG A 93 9.79 -5.36 -21.07
N SER A 94 10.34 -4.83 -19.98
CA SER A 94 11.52 -5.41 -19.32
C SER A 94 11.23 -6.79 -18.74
N VAL A 95 10.05 -7.01 -18.14
CA VAL A 95 9.58 -8.33 -17.69
C VAL A 95 9.48 -9.31 -18.86
N SER A 96 8.88 -8.88 -19.97
CA SER A 96 8.79 -9.67 -21.21
C SER A 96 10.17 -10.08 -21.72
N ASN A 97 11.13 -9.15 -21.78
CA ASN A 97 12.50 -9.40 -22.20
C ASN A 97 13.23 -10.35 -21.22
N LEU A 98 13.12 -10.10 -19.91
CA LEU A 98 13.73 -10.93 -18.87
C LEU A 98 13.23 -12.37 -18.96
N LEU A 99 11.93 -12.58 -19.00
CA LEU A 99 11.36 -13.94 -19.05
C LEU A 99 11.69 -14.65 -20.37
N THR A 100 11.81 -13.90 -21.47
CA THR A 100 12.29 -14.46 -22.75
C THR A 100 13.73 -14.91 -22.65
N ALA A 101 14.61 -14.10 -22.05
CA ALA A 101 16.01 -14.47 -21.81
C ALA A 101 16.15 -15.68 -20.88
N LEU A 102 15.21 -15.87 -19.94
CA LEU A 102 15.11 -17.06 -19.09
C LEU A 102 14.42 -18.26 -19.77
N GLY A 103 14.19 -18.20 -21.09
CA GLY A 103 13.65 -19.32 -21.89
C GLY A 103 12.12 -19.44 -21.91
N SER A 104 11.37 -18.49 -21.34
CA SER A 104 9.90 -18.52 -21.28
C SER A 104 9.29 -17.23 -21.81
N ALA A 105 9.20 -17.14 -23.14
CA ALA A 105 8.72 -15.92 -23.81
C ALA A 105 7.29 -15.54 -23.38
N LEU A 106 7.15 -14.32 -22.84
CA LEU A 106 5.89 -13.79 -22.35
C LEU A 106 5.60 -12.43 -22.96
N SER A 107 4.39 -12.20 -23.46
CA SER A 107 4.02 -10.90 -24.02
C SER A 107 3.77 -9.85 -22.93
N ARG A 108 3.99 -8.57 -23.27
CA ARG A 108 3.71 -7.42 -22.38
C ARG A 108 2.28 -7.42 -21.82
N MET A 109 1.31 -7.80 -22.64
CA MET A 109 -0.10 -7.87 -22.23
C MET A 109 -0.37 -9.02 -21.26
N SER A 110 0.33 -10.15 -21.42
CA SER A 110 0.21 -11.26 -20.47
C SER A 110 0.82 -10.88 -19.12
N SER A 111 1.99 -10.24 -19.13
CA SER A 111 2.58 -9.68 -17.91
C SER A 111 1.66 -8.66 -17.22
N TRP A 112 0.96 -7.82 -17.99
CA TRP A 112 -0.02 -6.90 -17.42
C TRP A 112 -1.18 -7.63 -16.72
N ARG A 113 -1.74 -8.68 -17.34
CA ARG A 113 -2.81 -9.50 -16.73
C ARG A 113 -2.32 -10.21 -15.47
N ASP A 114 -1.11 -10.77 -15.49
CA ASP A 114 -0.52 -11.42 -14.31
C ASP A 114 -0.41 -10.43 -13.12
N VAL A 115 -0.03 -9.18 -13.40
CA VAL A 115 0.04 -8.11 -12.39
C VAL A 115 -1.35 -7.74 -11.86
N GLN A 116 -2.38 -7.73 -12.72
CA GLN A 116 -3.76 -7.48 -12.28
C GLN A 116 -4.25 -8.59 -11.35
N GLU A 117 -4.09 -9.86 -11.77
CA GLU A 117 -4.42 -11.03 -10.96
C GLU A 117 -3.71 -10.99 -9.61
N ALA A 118 -2.39 -10.78 -9.63
CA ALA A 118 -1.59 -10.70 -8.41
C ALA A 118 -1.96 -9.51 -7.52
N GLY A 119 -2.41 -8.38 -8.10
CA GLY A 119 -2.90 -7.22 -7.34
C GLY A 119 -4.21 -7.50 -6.60
N VAL A 120 -5.11 -8.27 -7.20
CA VAL A 120 -6.33 -8.76 -6.53
C VAL A 120 -5.95 -9.73 -5.40
N GLY A 121 -5.03 -10.65 -5.65
CA GLY A 121 -4.49 -11.54 -4.61
C GLY A 121 -3.84 -10.75 -3.47
N ALA A 122 -3.08 -9.70 -3.79
CA ALA A 122 -2.40 -8.86 -2.82
C ALA A 122 -3.39 -8.10 -1.94
N MET A 123 -4.50 -7.63 -2.52
CA MET A 123 -5.61 -7.04 -1.76
C MET A 123 -6.13 -8.01 -0.70
N ARG A 124 -6.40 -9.26 -1.09
CA ARG A 124 -6.90 -10.29 -0.18
C ARG A 124 -5.90 -10.61 0.92
N ALA A 125 -4.61 -10.75 0.57
CA ALA A 125 -3.55 -11.03 1.54
C ALA A 125 -3.38 -9.87 2.54
N LEU A 126 -3.33 -8.62 2.05
CA LEU A 126 -3.24 -7.43 2.91
C LEU A 126 -4.47 -7.28 3.83
N SER A 127 -5.65 -7.61 3.30
CA SER A 127 -6.92 -7.55 4.04
C SER A 127 -7.10 -8.74 5.01
N GLY A 128 -6.45 -9.87 4.72
CA GLY A 128 -6.45 -11.07 5.55
C GLY A 128 -5.85 -10.77 6.92
N GLY A 129 -6.64 -10.93 7.97
CA GLY A 129 -6.20 -10.68 9.35
C GLY A 129 -6.32 -9.23 9.85
N LEU A 130 -6.91 -8.31 9.07
CA LEU A 130 -7.21 -6.92 9.51
C LEU A 130 -8.39 -6.84 10.51
N ARG A 131 -8.47 -7.74 11.49
CA ARG A 131 -9.51 -7.71 12.56
C ARG A 131 -9.01 -7.15 13.88
N ALA A 132 -7.72 -6.84 13.97
CA ALA A 132 -7.14 -6.26 15.18
C ALA A 132 -7.53 -4.79 15.31
N ARG A 133 -7.78 -4.35 16.54
CA ARG A 133 -7.92 -2.94 16.89
C ARG A 133 -6.61 -2.21 16.58
N VAL A 134 -6.69 -1.03 15.95
CA VAL A 134 -5.55 -0.17 15.67
C VAL A 134 -5.86 1.21 16.21
N GLU A 135 -5.28 1.56 17.36
CA GLU A 135 -5.61 2.81 18.05
C GLU A 135 -4.92 4.02 17.42
N VAL A 136 -3.76 3.83 16.78
CA VAL A 136 -2.98 4.90 16.16
C VAL A 136 -2.75 4.59 14.69
N VAL A 137 -3.21 5.49 13.82
CA VAL A 137 -3.01 5.36 12.37
C VAL A 137 -2.16 6.47 11.80
N GLY A 138 -1.37 6.15 10.78
CA GLY A 138 -0.76 7.12 9.89
C GLY A 138 -1.66 7.34 8.68
N ALA A 139 -1.89 8.59 8.30
CA ALA A 139 -2.60 8.96 7.09
C ALA A 139 -1.80 9.97 6.27
N ASP A 140 -1.80 9.78 4.96
CA ASP A 140 -1.15 10.69 4.01
C ASP A 140 -1.69 10.41 2.61
N GLU A 141 -1.57 11.39 1.73
CA GLU A 141 -2.01 11.30 0.36
C GLU A 141 -0.84 11.34 -0.64
N ALA A 142 -1.04 10.68 -1.77
CA ALA A 142 -0.10 10.70 -2.87
C ALA A 142 -0.79 11.00 -4.19
N VAL A 143 -0.19 11.90 -4.96
CA VAL A 143 -0.58 12.14 -6.34
C VAL A 143 0.04 11.08 -7.25
N VAL A 144 -0.80 10.45 -8.06
CA VAL A 144 -0.43 9.55 -9.15
C VAL A 144 -1.04 10.05 -10.46
N LYS A 145 -0.56 9.55 -11.60
CA LYS A 145 -1.14 9.85 -12.93
C LYS A 145 -2.09 8.75 -13.35
N LEU A 146 -3.34 9.10 -13.62
CA LEU A 146 -4.37 8.23 -14.16
C LEU A 146 -4.85 8.81 -15.50
N LYS A 147 -4.69 8.06 -16.59
CA LYS A 147 -5.04 8.48 -17.96
C LYS A 147 -4.41 9.81 -18.41
N GLY A 148 -3.33 10.24 -17.75
CA GLY A 148 -2.64 11.52 -18.05
C GLY A 148 -2.96 12.62 -17.04
N GLU A 149 -4.01 12.44 -16.24
CA GLU A 149 -4.47 13.40 -15.23
C GLU A 149 -3.96 13.05 -13.84
N LYS A 150 -3.94 14.04 -12.94
CA LYS A 150 -3.56 13.84 -11.54
C LYS A 150 -4.73 13.20 -10.80
N ALA A 151 -4.50 12.06 -10.17
CA ALA A 151 -5.40 11.43 -9.22
C ALA A 151 -4.76 11.40 -7.83
N VAL A 152 -5.56 11.59 -6.79
CA VAL A 152 -5.08 11.57 -5.40
C VAL A 152 -5.47 10.25 -4.77
N VAL A 153 -4.51 9.59 -4.14
CA VAL A 153 -4.70 8.32 -3.47
C VAL A 153 -4.33 8.48 -2.01
N GLY A 154 -5.27 8.16 -1.13
CA GLY A 154 -5.08 8.15 0.31
C GLY A 154 -4.46 6.83 0.76
N PHE A 155 -3.55 6.90 1.72
CA PHE A 155 -2.94 5.75 2.39
C PHE A 155 -3.27 5.83 3.88
N VAL A 156 -3.81 4.74 4.43
CA VAL A 156 -4.04 4.59 5.87
C VAL A 156 -3.27 3.38 6.38
N MET A 157 -2.57 3.54 7.49
CA MET A 157 -1.73 2.49 8.03
C MET A 157 -1.69 2.43 9.55
N ASP A 158 -1.36 1.25 10.10
CA ASP A 158 -1.02 1.07 11.51
C ASP A 158 0.33 1.76 11.77
N ALA A 159 0.30 2.84 12.55
CA ALA A 159 1.47 3.68 12.82
C ALA A 159 2.50 2.97 13.71
N GLU A 160 2.08 1.99 14.51
CA GLU A 160 2.95 1.24 15.43
C GLU A 160 3.61 0.07 14.71
N ARG A 161 2.82 -0.76 14.00
CA ARG A 161 3.30 -1.99 13.37
C ARG A 161 3.83 -1.79 11.96
N GLY A 162 3.55 -0.63 11.35
CA GLY A 162 3.99 -0.35 9.98
C GLY A 162 3.20 -1.10 8.90
N ARG A 163 1.98 -1.56 9.22
CA ARG A 163 1.13 -2.36 8.32
C ARG A 163 0.13 -1.49 7.58
N LEU A 164 -0.03 -1.72 6.28
CA LEU A 164 -1.06 -1.05 5.48
C LEU A 164 -2.46 -1.50 5.92
N LEU A 165 -3.35 -0.53 6.22
CA LEU A 165 -4.76 -0.79 6.49
C LEU A 165 -5.61 -0.62 5.24
N GLY A 166 -5.26 0.35 4.38
CA GLY A 166 -5.89 0.47 3.08
C GLY A 166 -5.34 1.59 2.20
N ILE A 167 -5.84 1.57 0.97
CA ILE A 167 -5.49 2.50 -0.12
C ILE A 167 -6.80 2.83 -0.81
N ASP A 168 -7.10 4.12 -0.93
CA ASP A 168 -8.36 4.61 -1.50
C ASP A 168 -8.12 5.73 -2.50
N LEU A 169 -8.93 5.78 -3.55
CA LEU A 169 -8.95 6.90 -4.47
C LEU A 169 -9.76 8.04 -3.84
N LEU A 170 -9.13 9.19 -3.64
CA LEU A 170 -9.78 10.38 -3.11
C LEU A 170 -10.30 11.22 -4.28
N VAL A 171 -11.60 11.14 -4.53
CA VAL A 171 -12.29 11.91 -5.57
C VAL A 171 -12.41 13.36 -5.12
N GLU A 172 -12.85 13.57 -3.88
CA GLU A 172 -12.97 14.86 -3.23
C GLU A 172 -11.77 15.11 -2.30
N ARG A 173 -11.28 16.35 -2.27
CA ARG A 173 -10.08 16.75 -1.52
C ARG A 173 -10.37 17.81 -0.46
N ASP A 174 -11.63 17.96 -0.12
CA ASP A 174 -12.10 18.86 0.91
C ASP A 174 -12.32 18.09 2.22
N ARG A 175 -12.88 18.81 3.20
CA ARG A 175 -13.21 18.25 4.51
C ARG A 175 -14.17 17.07 4.41
N ALA A 176 -15.20 17.14 3.56
CA ALA A 176 -16.20 16.09 3.45
C ALA A 176 -15.59 14.80 2.92
N GLY A 177 -14.82 14.88 1.83
CA GLY A 177 -14.13 13.72 1.26
C GLY A 177 -13.13 13.07 2.22
N PHE A 178 -12.38 13.86 3.00
CA PHE A 178 -11.45 13.32 4.00
C PHE A 178 -12.18 12.69 5.20
N THR A 179 -13.32 13.24 5.60
CA THR A 179 -14.15 12.70 6.69
C THR A 179 -14.77 11.37 6.28
N GLU A 180 -15.35 11.28 5.08
CA GLU A 180 -15.87 10.03 4.52
C GLU A 180 -14.74 9.00 4.41
N TRP A 181 -13.58 9.40 3.90
CA TRP A 181 -12.44 8.51 3.77
C TRP A 181 -11.97 7.94 5.12
N LEU A 182 -11.77 8.78 6.14
CA LEU A 182 -11.21 8.35 7.41
C LEU A 182 -12.23 7.67 8.34
N SER A 183 -13.50 8.05 8.31
CA SER A 183 -14.56 7.47 9.17
C SER A 183 -14.63 5.94 9.03
N GLY A 184 -14.55 5.42 7.79
CA GLY A 184 -14.55 3.98 7.54
C GLY A 184 -13.40 3.22 8.20
N TYR A 185 -12.25 3.88 8.42
CA TYR A 185 -11.13 3.32 9.18
C TYR A 185 -11.33 3.46 10.69
N VAL A 186 -11.85 4.61 11.14
CA VAL A 186 -12.14 4.87 12.55
C VAL A 186 -13.09 3.81 13.10
N ASP A 187 -14.23 3.61 12.44
CA ASP A 187 -15.25 2.67 12.87
C ASP A 187 -14.75 1.22 12.83
N LYS A 188 -14.05 0.87 11.74
CA LYS A 188 -13.58 -0.50 11.51
C LYS A 188 -12.48 -0.93 12.48
N PHE A 189 -11.56 -0.02 12.84
CA PHE A 189 -10.37 -0.36 13.62
C PHE A 189 -10.37 0.21 15.03
N GLY A 190 -11.35 1.05 15.39
CA GLY A 190 -11.42 1.71 16.70
C GLY A 190 -10.27 2.70 16.91
N VAL A 191 -9.97 3.49 15.88
CA VAL A 191 -8.89 4.48 15.86
C VAL A 191 -9.17 5.57 16.88
N LYS A 192 -8.15 5.96 17.64
CA LYS A 192 -8.20 7.04 18.64
C LYS A 192 -7.30 8.22 18.28
N ALA A 193 -6.23 7.96 17.52
CA ALA A 193 -5.27 8.98 17.15
C ALA A 193 -4.78 8.81 15.71
N ILE A 194 -4.42 9.92 15.09
CA ILE A 194 -3.90 9.98 13.74
C ILE A 194 -2.61 10.79 13.66
N VAL A 195 -1.68 10.30 12.87
CA VAL A 195 -0.46 11.01 12.49
C VAL A 195 -0.54 11.35 11.01
N SER A 196 -0.47 12.65 10.69
CA SER A 196 -0.53 13.13 9.31
C SER A 196 0.62 14.08 8.99
N ASP A 197 0.71 14.50 7.74
CA ASP A 197 1.49 15.68 7.38
C ASP A 197 0.84 16.97 7.91
N ASP A 198 1.43 18.12 7.57
CA ASP A 198 0.94 19.44 7.97
C ASP A 198 -0.05 20.04 6.96
N LEU A 199 -1.03 19.24 6.51
CA LEU A 199 -2.11 19.70 5.64
C LEU A 199 -3.29 20.23 6.47
N ASN A 200 -3.72 21.46 6.15
CA ASN A 200 -4.80 22.16 6.86
C ASN A 200 -6.15 21.43 6.82
N THR A 201 -6.37 20.53 5.85
CA THR A 201 -7.61 19.74 5.74
C THR A 201 -7.76 18.72 6.88
N TYR A 202 -6.67 18.22 7.47
CA TYR A 202 -6.78 17.20 8.53
C TYR A 202 -7.38 17.76 9.82
N LYS A 203 -6.97 18.95 10.29
CA LYS A 203 -7.43 19.52 11.58
C LYS A 203 -8.96 19.51 11.76
N PRO A 204 -9.78 20.07 10.84
CA PRO A 204 -11.23 20.04 11.01
C PRO A 204 -11.82 18.62 10.94
N VAL A 205 -11.19 17.72 10.19
CA VAL A 205 -11.64 16.32 10.04
C VAL A 205 -11.37 15.52 11.32
N VAL A 206 -10.19 15.67 11.92
CA VAL A 206 -9.84 14.96 13.16
C VAL A 206 -10.64 15.47 14.36
N GLU A 207 -10.94 16.77 14.40
CA GLU A 207 -11.83 17.36 15.40
C GLU A 207 -13.27 16.81 15.26
N GLU A 208 -13.78 16.72 14.03
CA GLU A 208 -15.11 16.16 13.74
C GLU A 208 -15.21 14.67 14.11
N LEU A 209 -14.16 13.90 13.83
CA LEU A 209 -14.09 12.47 14.16
C LEU A 209 -13.70 12.21 15.63
N GLY A 210 -13.45 13.25 16.43
CA GLY A 210 -13.06 13.11 17.85
C GLY A 210 -11.71 12.43 18.07
N LEU A 211 -10.78 12.57 17.12
CA LEU A 211 -9.46 11.93 17.15
C LEU A 211 -8.39 12.84 17.75
N GLU A 212 -7.46 12.25 18.48
CA GLU A 212 -6.20 12.91 18.81
C GLU A 212 -5.32 13.04 17.56
N HIS A 213 -4.65 14.18 17.39
CA HIS A 213 -3.89 14.49 16.19
C HIS A 213 -2.43 14.80 16.49
N GLN A 214 -1.52 14.08 15.83
CA GLN A 214 -0.11 14.43 15.77
C GLN A 214 0.26 14.87 14.35
N ILE A 215 0.76 16.09 14.22
CA ILE A 215 1.32 16.58 12.95
C ILE A 215 2.79 16.13 12.85
N CYS A 216 3.20 15.63 11.70
CA CYS A 216 4.58 15.17 11.45
C CYS A 216 5.60 16.29 11.72
N LEU A 217 6.41 16.13 12.78
CA LEU A 217 7.42 17.12 13.14
C LEU A 217 8.51 17.30 12.07
N ALA A 218 8.83 16.25 11.30
CA ALA A 218 9.82 16.33 10.24
C ALA A 218 9.38 17.31 9.14
N HIS A 219 8.11 17.24 8.72
CA HIS A 219 7.54 18.16 7.74
C HIS A 219 7.49 19.60 8.27
N VAL A 220 7.02 19.78 9.52
CA VAL A 220 6.93 21.10 10.14
C VAL A 220 8.31 21.72 10.29
N ARG A 221 9.28 21.03 10.90
CA ARG A 221 10.66 21.53 11.06
C ARG A 221 11.30 21.90 9.73
N LYS A 222 11.11 21.09 8.69
CA LYS A 222 11.61 21.38 7.35
C LYS A 222 10.97 22.64 6.77
N ASN A 223 9.65 22.78 6.86
CA ASN A 223 8.93 23.95 6.33
C ASN A 223 9.27 25.23 7.11
N VAL A 224 9.28 25.16 8.44
CA VAL A 224 9.63 26.29 9.32
C VAL A 224 11.06 26.75 9.05
N ARG A 225 12.03 25.84 9.01
CA ARG A 225 13.43 26.19 8.69
C ARG A 225 13.55 26.92 7.36
N ARG A 226 12.83 26.45 6.32
CA ARG A 226 12.82 27.11 5.01
C ARG A 226 12.25 28.53 5.12
N ARG A 227 11.09 28.71 5.75
CA ARG A 227 10.45 30.03 5.91
C ARG A 227 11.30 31.00 6.74
N LEU A 228 11.92 30.53 7.82
CA LEU A 228 12.81 31.36 8.64
C LEU A 228 14.04 31.85 7.87
N ASN A 229 14.55 31.06 6.91
CA ASN A 229 15.65 31.46 6.04
C ASN A 229 15.22 32.47 4.95
N GLU A 230 13.94 32.46 4.56
CA GLU A 230 13.39 33.36 3.54
C GLU A 230 13.03 34.75 4.11
N ILE A 231 12.78 34.84 5.41
CA ILE A 231 12.55 36.12 6.12
C ILE A 231 13.88 36.83 6.31
N GLU A 232 13.96 38.15 6.19
CA GLU A 232 15.17 38.96 6.46
C GLU A 232 15.15 39.53 7.88
N GLY A 233 16.30 39.63 8.56
CA GLY A 233 16.38 40.17 9.93
C GLY A 233 15.77 39.25 11.01
N TRP A 234 15.32 39.82 12.14
CA TRP A 234 14.63 39.10 13.23
C TRP A 234 15.39 37.93 13.89
N ASP A 235 16.72 37.95 13.91
CA ASP A 235 17.57 36.82 14.33
C ASP A 235 17.17 36.23 15.69
N TRP A 236 16.89 37.10 16.68
CA TRP A 236 16.43 36.66 18.00
C TRP A 236 15.10 35.91 17.93
N HIS A 237 14.10 36.43 17.21
CA HIS A 237 12.78 35.81 17.08
C HIS A 237 12.88 34.48 16.32
N LYS A 238 13.65 34.44 15.24
CA LYS A 238 13.89 33.22 14.47
C LYS A 238 14.55 32.13 15.31
N ALA A 239 15.60 32.49 16.06
CA ALA A 239 16.28 31.58 16.97
C ALA A 239 15.33 31.06 18.05
N ARG A 240 14.49 31.94 18.61
CA ARG A 240 13.51 31.55 19.63
C ARG A 240 12.42 30.63 19.09
N ILE A 241 11.85 30.93 17.93
CA ILE A 241 10.88 30.05 17.23
C ILE A 241 11.50 28.67 17.00
N TRP A 242 12.74 28.62 16.51
CA TRP A 242 13.43 27.36 16.27
C TRP A 242 13.69 26.56 17.55
N LEU A 243 14.09 27.23 18.63
CA LEU A 243 14.28 26.61 19.95
C LEU A 243 12.98 26.01 20.46
N LEU A 244 11.88 26.77 20.43
CA LEU A 244 10.55 26.30 20.83
C LEU A 244 10.15 25.06 20.02
N LEU A 245 10.33 25.06 18.70
CA LEU A 245 9.97 23.93 17.85
C LEU A 245 10.88 22.70 18.05
N SER A 246 12.11 22.93 18.51
CA SER A 246 13.06 21.85 18.83
C SER A 246 12.71 21.19 20.15
N GLU A 247 12.43 21.99 21.18
CA GLU A 247 12.18 21.53 22.54
C GLU A 247 10.72 21.11 22.77
N LEU A 248 9.76 21.73 22.08
CA LEU A 248 8.31 21.55 22.23
C LEU A 248 7.86 21.59 23.71
N PRO A 249 8.13 22.70 24.45
CA PRO A 249 7.66 22.87 25.81
C PRO A 249 6.13 22.98 25.89
N GLU A 250 5.57 22.73 27.08
CA GLU A 250 4.12 22.78 27.30
C GLU A 250 3.52 24.16 26.98
N GLY A 251 4.18 25.23 27.41
CA GLY A 251 3.77 26.62 27.18
C GLY A 251 4.21 27.23 25.84
N GLY A 252 4.89 26.49 24.97
CA GLY A 252 5.51 27.08 23.77
C GLY A 252 4.53 27.72 22.78
N GLY A 253 3.29 27.22 22.67
CA GLY A 253 2.24 27.82 21.86
C GLY A 253 1.80 29.18 22.40
N ALA A 254 1.61 29.30 23.72
CA ALA A 254 1.31 30.58 24.36
C ALA A 254 2.46 31.59 24.20
N GLU A 255 3.70 31.10 24.28
CA GLU A 255 4.88 31.93 24.06
C GLU A 255 4.95 32.43 22.61
N LEU A 256 4.73 31.56 21.62
CA LEU A 256 4.60 31.97 20.21
C LEU A 256 3.51 33.03 20.07
N MET A 257 2.30 32.79 20.61
CA MET A 257 1.21 33.76 20.52
C MET A 257 1.58 35.12 21.14
N SER A 258 2.38 35.14 22.21
CA SER A 258 2.85 36.39 22.82
C SER A 258 3.81 37.17 21.90
N MET A 259 4.60 36.47 21.06
CA MET A 259 5.50 37.10 20.09
C MET A 259 4.76 37.75 18.93
N GLU A 260 3.49 37.40 18.66
CA GLU A 260 2.69 37.95 17.56
C GLU A 260 2.74 39.47 17.50
N ARG A 261 2.73 40.13 18.68
CA ARG A 261 2.75 41.59 18.79
C ARG A 261 4.07 42.21 18.39
N ASN A 262 5.17 41.51 18.64
CA ASN A 262 6.53 41.99 18.39
C ASN A 262 6.91 41.87 16.93
N VAL A 263 6.33 40.90 16.21
CA VAL A 263 6.63 40.62 14.81
C VAL A 263 5.59 41.18 13.85
N ARG A 264 4.74 42.12 14.29
CA ARG A 264 3.60 42.64 13.50
C ARG A 264 4.00 43.30 12.18
N GLU A 265 5.20 43.88 12.16
CA GLU A 265 5.75 44.58 11.00
C GLU A 265 6.13 43.62 9.87
N ASP A 266 6.37 42.34 10.19
CA ASP A 266 6.68 41.29 9.21
C ASP A 266 5.50 40.32 9.08
N ALA A 267 4.74 40.47 8.01
CA ALA A 267 3.53 39.67 7.79
C ALA A 267 3.78 38.15 7.70
N GLU A 268 4.94 37.73 7.19
CA GLU A 268 5.29 36.32 7.03
C GLU A 268 5.72 35.69 8.35
N LEU A 269 6.54 36.39 9.13
CA LEU A 269 6.94 35.97 10.47
C LEU A 269 5.74 35.94 11.42
N ARG A 270 4.88 36.96 11.37
CA ARG A 270 3.62 36.99 12.12
C ARG A 270 2.73 35.80 11.79
N ARG A 271 2.54 35.51 10.50
CA ARG A 271 1.74 34.36 10.05
C ARG A 271 2.34 33.05 10.57
N LEU A 272 3.65 32.87 10.46
CA LEU A 272 4.35 31.67 10.95
C LEU A 272 4.13 31.45 12.45
N VAL A 273 4.26 32.51 13.25
CA VAL A 273 4.06 32.47 14.70
C VAL A 273 2.64 32.06 15.08
N VAL A 274 1.63 32.67 14.44
CA VAL A 274 0.21 32.36 14.68
C VAL A 274 -0.10 30.93 14.27
N GLU A 275 0.37 30.49 13.10
CA GLU A 275 0.16 29.12 12.60
C GLU A 275 0.78 28.06 13.53
N LEU A 276 2.01 28.29 14.01
CA LEU A 276 2.67 27.36 14.93
C LEU A 276 1.99 27.32 16.29
N SER A 277 1.53 28.48 16.79
CA SER A 277 0.75 28.55 18.02
C SER A 277 -0.54 27.74 17.92
N ASP A 278 -1.30 27.93 16.83
CA ASP A 278 -2.57 27.22 16.60
C ASP A 278 -2.38 25.70 16.49
N LYS A 279 -1.25 25.25 15.95
CA LYS A 279 -0.91 23.83 15.78
C LYS A 279 -0.20 23.22 17.00
N TRP A 280 0.15 24.01 18.02
CA TRP A 280 1.06 23.58 19.08
C TRP A 280 0.63 22.31 19.82
N ARG A 281 -0.67 22.19 20.08
CA ARG A 281 -1.26 20.99 20.70
C ARG A 281 -0.96 19.74 19.85
N SER A 282 -1.21 19.82 18.54
CA SER A 282 -0.97 18.72 17.60
C SER A 282 0.51 18.46 17.30
N LEU A 283 1.41 19.43 17.50
CA LEU A 283 2.86 19.21 17.40
C LEU A 283 3.39 18.39 18.58
N ARG A 284 2.76 18.49 19.75
CA ARG A 284 3.25 17.91 21.01
C ARG A 284 2.56 16.60 21.42
N ARG A 285 1.51 16.15 20.72
CA ARG A 285 0.69 15.03 21.22
C ARG A 285 1.46 13.74 21.49
N HIS A 286 2.50 13.43 20.73
CA HIS A 286 3.40 12.28 20.95
C HIS A 286 4.07 12.28 22.35
N LYS A 287 4.23 13.45 22.99
CA LYS A 287 4.78 13.54 24.35
C LYS A 287 3.79 13.12 25.43
N SER A 288 2.49 13.25 25.16
CA SER A 288 1.42 12.96 26.12
C SER A 288 0.67 11.66 25.84
N ALA A 289 0.62 11.22 24.57
CA ALA A 289 -0.11 10.04 24.13
C ALA A 289 0.84 8.87 23.90
N ARG A 290 0.68 7.80 24.69
CA ARG A 290 1.45 6.56 24.55
C ARG A 290 1.22 5.94 23.17
N GLY A 291 2.31 5.56 22.49
CA GLY A 291 2.26 4.87 21.19
C GLY A 291 2.12 5.79 19.97
N LEU A 292 1.87 7.09 20.16
CA LEU A 292 1.73 8.07 19.08
C LEU A 292 3.13 8.54 18.60
N PRO A 293 3.56 8.24 17.37
CA PRO A 293 4.90 8.61 16.91
C PRO A 293 4.98 10.11 16.56
N GLU A 294 6.15 10.72 16.77
CA GLU A 294 6.41 12.13 16.46
C GLU A 294 6.38 12.47 14.95
N THR A 295 6.51 11.47 14.08
CA THR A 295 6.64 11.65 12.63
C THR A 295 5.76 10.68 11.86
N ASN A 296 5.30 11.12 10.69
CA ASN A 296 4.57 10.29 9.72
C ASN A 296 5.51 9.45 8.83
N ASN A 297 6.75 9.21 9.28
CA ASN A 297 7.79 8.50 8.55
C ASN A 297 7.36 7.09 8.10
N CYS A 298 6.43 6.47 8.83
CA CYS A 298 5.90 5.18 8.44
C CYS A 298 5.10 5.28 7.13
N THR A 299 4.19 6.24 7.04
CA THR A 299 3.34 6.46 5.86
C THR A 299 4.17 6.97 4.69
N GLU A 300 5.11 7.88 4.94
CA GLU A 300 6.02 8.39 3.91
C GLU A 300 6.88 7.27 3.28
N ARG A 301 7.47 6.37 4.10
CA ARG A 301 8.21 5.20 3.59
C ARG A 301 7.33 4.32 2.73
N MET A 302 6.08 4.12 3.14
CA MET A 302 5.10 3.31 2.44
C MET A 302 4.72 3.91 1.09
N ILE A 303 4.40 5.21 1.05
CA ILE A 303 4.16 5.97 -0.17
C ILE A 303 5.39 5.93 -1.08
N GLY A 304 6.59 6.05 -0.52
CA GLY A 304 7.85 5.89 -1.25
C GLY A 304 7.94 4.54 -1.98
N ARG A 305 7.56 3.44 -1.30
CA ARG A 305 7.48 2.09 -1.90
C ARG A 305 6.41 1.99 -2.99
N SER A 306 5.29 2.70 -2.90
CA SER A 306 4.32 2.80 -3.99
C SER A 306 4.89 3.56 -5.20
N LYS A 307 5.68 4.61 -4.96
CA LYS A 307 6.12 5.56 -6.00
C LYS A 307 7.29 5.07 -6.88
N ILE A 308 8.02 4.01 -6.51
CA ILE A 308 9.19 3.53 -7.31
C ILE A 308 8.80 3.22 -8.76
N ARG A 309 7.69 2.50 -8.98
CA ARG A 309 7.23 2.22 -10.35
C ARG A 309 6.54 3.42 -10.98
N TYR A 310 5.82 4.21 -10.19
CA TYR A 310 5.18 5.44 -10.68
C TYR A 310 6.19 6.38 -11.37
N LYS A 311 7.39 6.56 -10.79
CA LYS A 311 8.48 7.37 -11.38
C LYS A 311 8.95 6.88 -12.76
N THR A 312 8.69 5.63 -13.09
CA THR A 312 9.18 4.95 -14.30
C THR A 312 8.05 4.57 -15.26
N VAL A 313 6.82 5.06 -15.04
CA VAL A 313 5.68 4.96 -15.96
C VAL A 313 5.11 6.34 -16.30
N ARG A 314 4.47 6.48 -17.46
CA ARG A 314 3.74 7.71 -17.83
C ARG A 314 2.46 7.93 -17.02
N GLY A 315 2.00 6.89 -16.31
CA GLY A 315 0.74 6.86 -15.56
C GLY A 315 -0.03 5.56 -15.80
N TYR A 316 -1.00 5.31 -14.94
CA TYR A 316 -1.93 4.19 -15.06
C TYR A 316 -3.02 4.46 -16.10
N LYS A 317 -3.59 3.41 -16.69
CA LYS A 317 -4.61 3.51 -17.74
C LYS A 317 -6.05 3.30 -17.25
N SER A 318 -6.22 2.74 -16.05
CA SER A 318 -7.50 2.52 -15.38
C SER A 318 -7.33 2.61 -13.86
N ILE A 319 -8.42 2.88 -13.15
CA ILE A 319 -8.47 2.90 -11.68
C ILE A 319 -8.11 1.53 -11.14
N GLU A 320 -8.73 0.47 -11.66
CA GLU A 320 -8.44 -0.91 -11.25
C GLU A 320 -6.94 -1.25 -11.43
N GLY A 321 -6.37 -0.90 -12.58
CA GLY A 321 -4.95 -1.12 -12.86
C GLY A 321 -4.01 -0.39 -11.91
N MET A 322 -4.40 0.82 -11.50
CA MET A 322 -3.70 1.60 -10.49
C MET A 322 -3.79 0.93 -9.12
N MET A 323 -5.00 0.61 -8.66
CA MET A 323 -5.22 0.01 -7.35
C MET A 323 -4.51 -1.34 -7.21
N ASN A 324 -4.63 -2.21 -8.21
CA ASN A 324 -3.96 -3.51 -8.24
C ASN A 324 -2.43 -3.36 -8.22
N GLY A 325 -1.88 -2.42 -9.00
CA GLY A 325 -0.45 -2.14 -9.02
C GLY A 325 0.08 -1.59 -7.69
N LEU A 326 -0.66 -0.68 -7.06
CA LEU A 326 -0.31 -0.13 -5.74
C LEU A 326 -0.37 -1.22 -4.66
N ARG A 327 -1.44 -1.99 -4.60
CA ARG A 327 -1.61 -3.09 -3.62
C ARG A 327 -0.54 -4.17 -3.78
N LEU A 328 -0.23 -4.58 -5.02
CA LEU A 328 0.84 -5.54 -5.28
C LEU A 328 2.20 -5.04 -4.77
N ARG A 329 2.53 -3.77 -5.05
CA ARG A 329 3.75 -3.14 -4.53
C ARG A 329 3.75 -3.16 -3.00
N GLN A 330 2.65 -2.75 -2.40
CA GLN A 330 2.54 -2.70 -0.94
C GLN A 330 2.72 -4.06 -0.29
N TRP A 331 2.13 -5.10 -0.87
CA TRP A 331 2.31 -6.48 -0.42
C TRP A 331 3.75 -6.94 -0.57
N VAL A 332 4.40 -6.73 -1.73
CA VAL A 332 5.80 -7.16 -1.95
C VAL A 332 6.76 -6.51 -0.96
N TRP A 333 6.47 -5.28 -0.54
CA TRP A 333 7.30 -4.51 0.38
C TRP A 333 6.77 -4.48 1.82
N SER A 334 5.75 -5.27 2.17
CA SER A 334 5.18 -5.30 3.52
C SER A 334 6.20 -5.74 4.58
N GLY A 335 7.20 -6.52 4.17
CA GLY A 335 8.27 -6.99 5.05
C GLY A 335 7.88 -8.18 5.91
N GLU A 336 6.77 -8.85 5.60
CA GLU A 336 6.45 -10.15 6.18
C GLU A 336 7.48 -11.19 5.71
N ASP A 337 8.02 -11.98 6.66
CA ASP A 337 8.98 -13.02 6.33
C ASP A 337 8.31 -14.17 5.59
N GLY A 338 8.89 -14.61 4.47
CA GLY A 338 8.44 -15.80 3.74
C GLY A 338 7.21 -15.58 2.85
N LEU A 339 7.05 -14.39 2.27
CA LEU A 339 5.97 -14.09 1.32
C LEU A 339 5.95 -15.10 0.16
N CYS A 340 4.91 -15.94 0.13
CA CYS A 340 4.65 -16.83 -0.98
C CYS A 340 3.92 -16.07 -2.09
N VAL A 341 4.66 -15.67 -3.13
CA VAL A 341 4.08 -14.96 -4.30
C VAL A 341 3.06 -15.85 -5.03
N GLY A 342 3.14 -17.17 -4.80
CA GLY A 342 2.15 -18.13 -5.27
C GLY A 342 0.73 -17.85 -4.81
N GLU A 343 0.55 -17.35 -3.59
CA GLU A 343 -0.76 -17.06 -3.01
C GLU A 343 -1.49 -15.95 -3.78
N LEU A 344 -0.73 -15.06 -4.44
CA LEU A 344 -1.29 -13.97 -5.22
C LEU A 344 -1.96 -14.42 -6.54
N VAL A 345 -1.51 -15.56 -7.08
CA VAL A 345 -1.95 -16.09 -8.39
C VAL A 345 -2.80 -17.37 -8.25
N ASN A 346 -3.36 -17.57 -7.06
CA ASN A 346 -4.21 -18.71 -6.69
C ASN A 346 -5.71 -18.33 -6.69
N ALA A 347 -6.16 -17.53 -7.66
CA ALA A 347 -7.57 -17.15 -7.79
C ALA A 347 -8.45 -18.28 -8.36
#